data_AF-A0A4Y8S694-F1
#
_entry.id   AF-A0A4Y8S694-F1
#
_cell.length_a   1.000
_cell.length_b   1.000
_cell.length_c   1.000
_cell.angle_alpha   90.00
_cell.angle_beta   90.00
_cell.angle_gamma   90.00
#
_symmetry.space_group_name_H-M   'P 1'
#
loop_
_entity.id
_entity.type
_entity.pdbx_description
1 polymer ?
#
loop_
_entity_poly.entity_id
_entity_poly.type
_entity_poly.pdbx_seq_one_letter_code
_entity_poly.pdbx_strand_id
1 'polypeptide(L)' 'MLFTGRLTANAELKAVKGDKTVINFTVAINQKWKNKAGEKQEKTAFVDCAYWRNSGVAEYLTKGAVVEISG' A
#
# COMPACT_ATOMS: atom_id res chain seq x y z
N MET A 1 13.29 0.77 -1.47
CA MET A 1 12.33 0.24 -2.45
C MET A 1 11.29 1.31 -2.76
N LEU A 2 10.91 1.47 -4.03
CA LEU A 2 9.89 2.42 -4.47
C LEU A 2 8.86 1.68 -5.30
N PHE A 3 7.57 1.84 -4.98
CA PHE A 3 6.48 1.28 -5.79
C PHE A 3 5.21 2.10 -5.68
N THR A 4 4.37 1.99 -6.70
CA THR A 4 3.03 2.57 -6.73
C THR A 4 2.00 1.46 -6.74
N GLY A 5 0.95 1.60 -5.93
CA GLY A 5 -0.14 0.64 -5.89
C GLY A 5 -1.41 1.26 -5.35
N ARG A 6 -2.39 0.41 -5.05
CA ARG A 6 -3.67 0.84 -4.47
C ARG A 6 -3.90 0.20 -3.11
N LEU A 7 -4.42 0.96 -2.18
CA LEU A 7 -4.83 0.41 -0.89
C LEU A 7 -5.98 -0.59 -1.07
N THR A 8 -5.89 -1.74 -0.41
CA THR A 8 -6.93 -2.77 -0.45
C THR A 8 -8.09 -2.46 0.51
N ALA A 9 -7.83 -1.68 1.55
CA ALA A 9 -8.77 -1.22 2.57
C ALA A 9 -8.35 0.16 3.10
N ASN A 10 -9.19 0.79 3.94
CA ASN A 10 -8.78 2.00 4.67
C ASN A 10 -7.62 1.65 5.62
N ALA A 11 -6.68 2.57 5.78
CA ALA A 11 -5.57 2.39 6.71
C ALA A 11 -6.04 2.39 8.17
N GLU A 12 -5.37 1.59 8.99
CA GLU A 12 -5.68 1.42 10.41
C GLU A 12 -4.64 2.14 11.27
N LEU A 13 -5.11 3.11 12.06
CA LEU A 13 -4.32 3.77 13.10
C LEU A 13 -4.28 2.88 14.34
N LYS A 14 -3.07 2.56 14.80
CA LYS A 14 -2.86 1.77 16.01
C LYS A 14 -1.93 2.52 16.96
N ALA A 15 -2.43 2.78 18.18
CA ALA A 15 -1.61 3.28 19.27
C ALA A 15 -0.67 2.17 19.77
N VAL A 16 0.58 2.52 20.03
CA VAL A 16 1.64 1.62 20.50
C VAL A 16 2.26 2.19 21.77
N LYS A 17 2.98 1.36 22.54
CA LYS A 17 3.60 1.80 23.81
C LYS A 17 4.48 3.04 23.61
N GLY A 18 4.39 3.98 24.54
CA GLY A 18 5.21 5.19 24.59
C GLY A 18 4.75 6.30 23.64
N ASP A 19 3.45 6.58 23.60
CA ASP A 19 2.82 7.70 22.86
C ASP A 19 3.05 7.67 21.33
N LYS A 20 3.46 6.53 20.78
CA LYS A 20 3.67 6.36 19.34
C LYS A 20 2.42 5.82 18.68
N THR A 21 2.15 6.32 17.48
CA THR A 21 1.08 5.82 16.62
C THR A 21 1.69 5.25 15.35
N VAL A 22 1.22 4.08 14.93
CA VAL A 22 1.54 3.47 13.64
C VAL A 22 0.31 3.42 12.76
N ILE A 23 0.50 3.65 11.47
CA ILE A 23 -0.53 3.45 10.45
C ILE A 23 -0.19 2.18 9.69
N ASN A 24 -1.09 1.19 9.72
CA ASN A 24 -0.95 -0.07 8.99
C ASN A 24 -1.89 -0.08 7.80
N PHE A 25 -1.38 -0.52 6.65
CA PHE A 25 -2.18 -0.63 5.43
C PHE A 25 -1.54 -1.61 4.46
N THR A 26 -2.38 -2.21 3.61
CA THR A 26 -1.95 -3.16 2.58
C THR A 26 -2.14 -2.54 1.21
N VAL A 27 -1.13 -2.66 0.36
CA VAL A 27 -1.12 -2.13 -1.00
C VAL A 27 -1.04 -3.25 -2.03
N ALA A 28 -1.99 -3.23 -2.97
CA ALA A 28 -2.00 -4.08 -4.14
C ALA A 28 -1.25 -3.41 -5.30
N ILE A 29 -0.26 -4.11 -5.84
CA ILE A 29 0.52 -3.72 -7.02
C ILE A 29 0.15 -4.67 -8.14
N ASN A 30 -0.40 -4.13 -9.23
CA ASN A 30 -0.79 -4.92 -10.39
C ASN A 30 0.26 -4.80 -11.48
N GLN A 31 0.90 -5.91 -11.82
CA GLN A 31 1.82 -6.00 -12.94
C GLN A 31 1.11 -6.65 -14.13
N LYS A 32 1.07 -5.93 -15.25
CA LYS A 32 0.56 -6.44 -16.52
C LYS A 32 1.71 -6.61 -17.49
N TRP A 33 1.80 -7.75 -18.15
CA TRP A 33 2.79 -7.99 -19.20
C TRP A 33 2.21 -8.90 -20.28
N LYS A 34 2.90 -9.02 -21.41
CA LYS A 34 2.59 -10.03 -22.43
C LYS A 34 3.62 -11.14 -22.38
N ASN A 35 3.19 -12.39 -22.46
CA ASN A 35 4.10 -13.52 -22.60
C ASN A 35 4.63 -13.60 -24.05
N LYS A 36 5.54 -14.54 -24.31
CA LYS A 36 6.12 -14.74 -25.66
C LYS A 36 5.09 -15.13 -26.73
N ALA A 37 3.94 -15.68 -26.33
CA ALA A 37 2.84 -16.03 -27.22
C ALA A 37 1.89 -14.85 -27.50
N GLY A 38 2.13 -13.67 -26.91
CA GLY A 38 1.30 -12.48 -27.08
C GLY A 38 0.09 -12.39 -26.15
N GLU A 39 -0.09 -13.37 -25.26
CA GLU A 39 -1.19 -13.40 -24.30
C GLU A 39 -0.94 -12.39 -23.16
N LYS A 40 -1.98 -11.66 -22.78
CA LYS A 40 -1.94 -10.73 -21.65
C LYS A 40 -1.94 -11.52 -20.34
N GLN A 41 -0.96 -11.24 -19.50
CA GLN A 41 -0.83 -11.79 -18.15
C GLN A 41 -0.95 -10.66 -17.13
N GLU A 42 -1.56 -10.96 -16.00
CA GLU A 42 -1.70 -10.05 -14.86
C GLU A 42 -1.29 -10.78 -13.58
N LYS A 43 -0.49 -10.13 -12.74
CA LYS A 43 -0.14 -10.60 -11.41
C LYS A 43 -0.29 -9.46 -10.42
N THR A 44 -0.94 -9.76 -9.31
CA THR A 44 -1.07 -8.83 -8.19
C THR A 44 -0.13 -9.26 -7.08
N ALA A 45 0.67 -8.32 -6.59
CA ALA A 45 1.42 -8.47 -5.34
C ALA A 45 0.74 -7.64 -4.25
N PHE A 46 0.70 -8.17 -3.03
CA PHE A 46 0.19 -7.46 -1.86
C PHE A 46 1.36 -7.17 -0.93
N VAL A 47 1.48 -5.91 -0.49
CA VAL A 47 2.56 -5.45 0.37
C VAL A 47 1.95 -4.81 1.61
N ASP A 48 2.29 -5.36 2.78
CA ASP A 48 1.92 -4.77 4.06
C ASP A 48 2.92 -3.68 4.43
N CYS A 49 2.40 -2.50 4.79
CA CYS A 49 3.17 -1.30 5.07
C CYS A 49 2.83 -0.75 6.45
N ALA A 50 3.86 -0.25 7.14
CA ALA A 50 3.73 0.40 8.44
C ALA A 50 4.40 1.79 8.39
N TYR A 51 3.63 2.85 8.64
CA TYR A 51 4.11 4.23 8.62
C TYR A 51 4.02 4.87 10.01
N TRP A 52 5.10 5.55 10.44
CA TRP A 52 5.29 5.97 11.83
C TRP A 52 5.53 7.47 12.02
N ARG A 53 5.63 8.27 10.93
CA ARG A 53 6.06 9.68 11.04
C ARG A 53 4.89 10.62 11.33
N ASN A 54 3.85 10.61 10.49
CA ASN A 54 2.72 11.53 10.62
C ASN A 54 1.40 10.76 10.56
N SER A 55 0.70 10.65 11.69
CA SER A 55 -0.59 9.96 11.77
C SER A 55 -1.71 10.66 11.00
N GLY A 56 -1.59 11.97 10.73
CA GLY A 56 -2.58 12.75 9.98
C GLY A 56 -2.73 12.33 8.52
N VAL A 57 -1.78 11.55 7.97
CA VAL A 57 -1.92 11.03 6.60
C VAL A 57 -2.99 9.93 6.49
N ALA A 58 -3.38 9.30 7.61
CA ALA A 58 -4.33 8.18 7.61
C ALA A 58 -5.69 8.55 6.98
N GLU A 59 -6.13 9.80 7.11
CA GLU A 59 -7.39 10.28 6.54
C GLU A 59 -7.42 10.24 5.00
N TYR A 60 -6.23 10.31 4.37
CA TYR A 60 -6.08 10.22 2.91
C TYR A 60 -5.82 8.80 2.43
N LEU A 61 -5.51 7.88 3.35
CA LEU A 61 -5.20 6.49 3.06
C LEU A 61 -6.48 5.64 3.09
N THR A 62 -7.35 5.89 2.13
CA THR A 62 -8.63 5.18 1.97
C THR A 62 -8.53 4.01 0.99
N LYS A 63 -9.47 3.07 1.08
CA LYS A 63 -9.60 1.95 0.15
C LYS A 63 -9.61 2.44 -1.30
N GLY A 64 -8.78 1.83 -2.14
CA GLY A 64 -8.65 2.14 -3.56
C GLY A 64 -7.80 3.38 -3.88
N ALA A 65 -7.37 4.15 -2.87
CA ALA A 65 -6.46 5.28 -3.07
C ALA A 65 -5.16 4.79 -3.72
N VAL A 66 -4.69 5.54 -4.73
CA VAL A 66 -3.39 5.31 -5.36
C VAL A 66 -2.33 5.97 -4.49
N VAL A 67 -1.32 5.19 -4.11
CA VAL A 67 -0.21 5.67 -3.29
C VAL A 67 1.11 5.27 -3.89
N GLU A 68 2.08 6.16 -3.79
CA GLU A 68 3.49 5.86 -4.01
C GLU A 68 4.16 5.68 -2.65
N ILE A 69 4.89 4.59 -2.49
CA ILE A 69 5.58 4.25 -1.24
C ILE A 69 7.07 4.19 -1.51
N SER A 70 7.81 4.97 -0.74
CA SER A 70 9.27 4.93 -0.66
C SER A 70 9.69 4.50 0.74
N GLY A 71 10.58 3.50 0.84
CA GLY A 71 11.13 3.02 2.12
C GLY A 71 12.44 2.28 1.96
#